data_AF-B0EC30-F1
#
_entry.id   AF-B0EC30-F1
#
_cell.length_a   1.000
_cell.length_b   1.000
_cell.length_c   1.000
_cell.angle_alpha   90.00
_cell.angle_beta   90.00
_cell.angle_gamma   90.00
#
_symmetry.space_group_name_H-M   'P 1'
#
loop_
_entity.id
_entity.type
_entity.pdbx_description
1 polymer ?
#
loop_
_entity_poly.entity_id
_entity_poly.type
_entity_poly.pdbx_seq_one_letter_code
_entity_poly.pdbx_strand_id
1 'polypeptide(L)'
;MFSWFFKKNTPLEQHTKFISKTSWICELNQPINKEFIHQLFYETFDFENYTICKTHGSIIAILPSNYFYARLTFGKTKESDVLIIVFHETDDNVIVSPIIRVFGESLEKYGLLKETEQKIPKQLKQLNYVEFNQFAFDTNFEISENERRCSAVLKTDTNILKIFDVLSKIVSKEGFTGVKRNTGLQFEKGKEIIIAHVGKNKQKDTIMNLQWNEEVKEWIQLAERIGKSLAEKRQLAVFEKLEVKV
;
A
#
# COMPACT_ATOMS: atom_id res chain seq x y z
N MET A 1 29.27 26.30 40.66
CA MET A 1 29.96 25.72 39.49
C MET A 1 29.02 24.69 38.91
N PHE A 2 28.20 25.08 37.92
CA PHE A 2 27.20 24.18 37.34
C PHE A 2 27.92 23.15 36.46
N SER A 3 27.87 21.89 36.85
CA SER A 3 28.28 20.77 36.01
C SER A 3 27.40 20.77 34.76
N TRP A 4 27.97 21.23 33.65
CA TRP A 4 27.51 20.85 32.32
C TRP A 4 27.70 19.32 32.21
N PHE A 5 26.70 18.57 32.64
CA PHE A 5 26.55 17.19 32.20
C PHE A 5 26.44 17.26 30.68
N PHE A 6 27.50 16.85 29.98
CA PHE A 6 27.45 16.50 28.58
C PHE A 6 26.17 15.69 28.37
N LYS A 7 25.18 16.24 27.66
CA LYS A 7 24.10 15.44 27.10
C LYS A 7 24.80 14.39 26.25
N LYS A 8 24.97 13.19 26.78
CA LYS A 8 25.32 12.04 25.95
C LYS A 8 24.19 11.97 24.94
N ASN A 9 24.49 12.22 23.67
CA ASN A 9 23.50 12.03 22.61
C ASN A 9 22.93 10.62 22.81
N THR A 10 21.61 10.53 22.94
CA THR A 10 20.99 9.22 23.18
C THR A 10 21.22 8.33 21.95
N PRO A 11 21.20 6.99 22.07
CA PRO A 11 21.26 6.12 20.90
C PRO A 11 20.28 6.52 19.78
N LEU A 12 19.09 7.01 20.14
CA LEU A 12 18.13 7.58 19.19
C LEU A 12 18.71 8.78 18.42
N GLU A 13 19.37 9.72 19.09
CA GLU A 13 20.00 10.88 18.46
C GLU A 13 21.25 10.51 17.64
N GLN A 14 21.97 9.44 18.03
CA GLN A 14 23.21 9.01 17.38
C GLN A 14 22.97 8.16 16.13
N HIS A 15 22.01 7.24 16.20
CA HIS A 15 21.83 6.18 15.20
C HIS A 15 20.61 6.39 14.33
N THR A 16 19.96 7.55 14.39
CA THR A 16 18.80 7.86 13.53
C THR A 16 18.94 9.22 12.88
N LYS A 17 18.39 9.35 11.66
CA LYS A 17 18.50 10.59 10.88
C LYS A 17 17.40 10.67 9.82
N PHE A 18 16.96 11.89 9.51
CA PHE A 18 16.26 12.15 8.25
C PHE A 18 17.27 12.34 7.12
N ILE A 19 17.21 11.47 6.11
CA ILE A 19 18.06 11.57 4.91
C ILE A 19 17.43 12.44 3.81
N SER A 20 16.12 12.63 3.89
CA SER A 20 15.34 13.60 3.10
C SER A 20 14.15 14.06 3.94
N LYS A 21 13.37 15.02 3.43
CA LYS A 21 12.10 15.44 4.04
C LYS A 21 11.10 14.30 4.23
N THR A 22 11.24 13.21 3.49
CA THR A 22 10.28 12.11 3.45
C THR A 22 10.90 10.77 3.82
N SER A 23 12.13 10.76 4.33
CA SER A 23 12.83 9.50 4.59
C SER A 23 13.63 9.58 5.87
N TRP A 24 13.31 8.67 6.79
CA TRP A 24 13.99 8.48 8.05
C TRP A 24 14.74 7.15 8.02
N ILE A 25 15.97 7.16 8.51
CA ILE A 25 16.84 5.99 8.60
C ILE A 25 17.25 5.76 10.06
N CYS A 26 17.37 4.49 10.45
CA CYS A 26 18.06 4.10 11.66
C CYS A 26 19.07 2.98 11.42
N GLU A 27 20.16 3.01 12.18
CA GLU A 27 21.14 1.92 12.24
C GLU A 27 20.70 0.90 13.29
N LEU A 28 20.67 -0.37 12.88
CA LEU A 28 20.18 -1.46 13.72
C LEU A 28 21.32 -2.20 14.39
N ASN A 29 21.02 -2.72 15.57
CA ASN A 29 21.90 -3.68 16.23
C ASN A 29 21.77 -5.07 15.59
N GLN A 30 22.86 -5.85 15.68
CA GLN A 30 22.88 -7.24 15.26
C GLN A 30 22.76 -8.18 16.48
N PRO A 31 22.03 -9.31 16.38
CA PRO A 31 21.25 -9.76 15.22
C PRO A 31 19.93 -8.98 15.05
N ILE A 32 19.49 -8.78 13.81
CA ILE A 32 18.23 -8.07 13.53
C ILE A 32 17.03 -8.96 13.85
N ASN A 33 16.13 -8.48 14.71
CA ASN A 33 14.82 -9.08 14.89
C ASN A 33 13.76 -8.34 14.06
N LYS A 34 13.62 -8.74 12.77
CA LYS A 34 12.68 -8.10 11.84
C LYS A 34 11.23 -8.22 12.29
N GLU A 35 10.85 -9.36 12.85
CA GLU A 35 9.48 -9.61 13.31
C GLU A 35 9.09 -8.70 14.47
N PHE A 36 10.00 -8.48 15.43
CA PHE A 36 9.72 -7.57 16.53
C PHE A 36 9.71 -6.11 16.09
N ILE A 37 10.61 -5.70 15.20
CA ILE A 37 10.59 -4.37 14.59
C ILE A 37 9.27 -4.12 13.84
N HIS A 38 8.80 -5.11 13.09
CA HIS A 38 7.49 -5.06 12.43
C HIS A 38 6.35 -4.93 13.43
N GLN A 39 6.41 -5.61 14.57
CA GLN A 39 5.44 -5.45 15.65
C GLN A 39 5.44 -4.02 16.21
N LEU A 40 6.61 -3.46 16.50
CA LEU A 40 6.69 -2.08 16.98
C LEU A 40 6.14 -1.08 15.95
N PHE A 41 6.41 -1.31 14.66
CA PHE A 41 5.87 -0.49 13.59
C PHE A 41 4.34 -0.62 13.51
N TYR A 42 3.81 -1.84 13.57
CA TYR A 42 2.38 -2.08 13.60
C TYR A 42 1.74 -1.34 14.79
N GLU A 43 2.23 -1.57 16.01
CA GLU A 43 1.66 -0.97 17.23
C GLU A 43 1.70 0.56 17.20
N THR A 44 2.77 1.15 16.64
CA THR A 44 2.90 2.61 16.54
C THR A 44 1.86 3.20 15.59
N PHE A 45 1.68 2.61 14.41
CA PHE A 45 0.79 3.17 13.39
C PHE A 45 -0.67 2.77 13.57
N ASP A 46 -0.94 1.59 14.12
CA ASP A 46 -2.30 1.10 14.44
C ASP A 46 -2.96 2.00 15.50
N PHE A 47 -2.20 2.47 16.51
CA PHE A 47 -2.68 3.43 17.50
C PHE A 47 -3.18 4.75 16.86
N GLU A 48 -2.61 5.12 15.72
CA GLU A 48 -2.97 6.32 14.96
C GLU A 48 -4.08 6.05 13.92
N ASN A 49 -4.74 4.89 14.00
CA ASN A 49 -5.81 4.43 13.10
C ASN A 49 -5.35 4.20 11.65
N TYR A 50 -4.11 3.78 11.45
CA TYR A 50 -3.62 3.41 10.13
C TYR A 50 -3.99 1.96 9.81
N THR A 51 -4.37 1.73 8.56
CA THR A 51 -4.43 0.37 8.02
C THR A 51 -3.01 -0.12 7.75
N ILE A 52 -2.59 -1.19 8.42
CA ILE A 52 -1.25 -1.75 8.25
C ILE A 52 -1.29 -2.89 7.23
N CYS A 53 -0.66 -2.65 6.08
CA CYS A 53 -0.58 -3.59 4.99
C CYS A 53 0.77 -4.28 4.92
N LYS A 54 0.76 -5.56 4.53
CA LYS A 54 1.97 -6.32 4.21
C LYS A 54 2.11 -6.52 2.71
N THR A 55 3.32 -6.32 2.22
CA THR A 55 3.72 -6.70 0.86
C THR A 55 4.76 -7.83 0.93
N HIS A 56 5.23 -8.31 -0.22
CA HIS A 56 6.28 -9.31 -0.28
C HIS A 56 7.60 -8.88 0.41
N GLY A 57 7.90 -7.58 0.49
CA GLY A 57 9.20 -7.08 1.00
C GLY A 57 9.14 -5.88 1.93
N SER A 58 7.96 -5.37 2.27
CA SER A 58 7.80 -4.20 3.14
C SER A 58 6.49 -4.21 3.89
N ILE A 59 6.44 -3.48 5.00
CA ILE A 59 5.20 -3.12 5.69
C ILE A 59 4.87 -1.68 5.33
N ILE A 60 3.60 -1.42 5.04
CA ILE A 60 3.10 -0.11 4.67
C ILE A 60 1.97 0.23 5.64
N ALA A 61 2.10 1.32 6.39
CA ALA A 61 1.00 1.90 7.14
C ALA A 61 0.30 2.93 6.25
N ILE A 62 -1.03 2.87 6.16
CA ILE A 62 -1.83 3.74 5.28
C ILE A 62 -2.95 4.40 6.07
N LEU A 63 -3.09 5.72 5.97
CA LEU A 63 -4.21 6.49 6.48
C LEU A 63 -5.11 6.90 5.30
N PRO A 64 -6.25 6.22 5.08
CA PRO A 64 -7.03 6.35 3.84
C PRO A 64 -7.57 7.75 3.56
N SER A 65 -7.92 8.50 4.61
CA SER A 65 -8.53 9.84 4.48
C SER A 65 -7.64 10.84 3.75
N ASN A 66 -6.32 10.71 3.90
CA ASN A 66 -5.35 11.67 3.40
C ASN A 66 -4.35 11.08 2.41
N TYR A 67 -4.50 9.80 2.04
CA TYR A 67 -3.50 9.02 1.27
C TYR A 67 -2.09 8.96 1.88
N PHE A 68 -1.86 9.62 3.02
CA PHE A 68 -1.34 9.04 4.26
C PHE A 68 -0.56 7.73 4.11
N TYR A 69 0.76 7.65 3.90
CA TYR A 69 1.48 6.39 4.10
C TYR A 69 2.93 6.52 4.58
N ALA A 70 3.34 5.48 5.29
CA ALA A 70 4.71 5.21 5.71
C ALA A 70 5.09 3.77 5.33
N ARG A 71 6.23 3.60 4.66
CA ARG A 71 6.74 2.30 4.21
C ARG A 71 8.02 1.95 4.95
N LEU A 72 7.98 0.87 5.72
CA LEU A 72 9.15 0.30 6.40
C LEU A 72 9.85 -0.72 5.51
N THR A 73 11.16 -0.55 5.34
CA THR A 73 12.05 -1.48 4.64
C THR A 73 13.33 -1.71 5.43
N PHE A 74 13.98 -2.85 5.17
CA PHE A 74 15.32 -3.13 5.68
C PHE A 74 16.33 -2.99 4.54
N GLY A 75 17.47 -2.41 4.86
CA GLY A 75 18.60 -2.27 3.96
C GLY A 75 19.91 -2.60 4.68
N LYS A 76 21.01 -2.38 3.98
CA LYS A 76 22.36 -2.57 4.50
C LYS A 76 23.28 -1.49 3.96
N THR A 77 24.08 -0.88 4.84
CA THR A 77 25.19 0.01 4.47
C THR A 77 26.49 -0.78 4.47
N LYS A 78 27.62 -0.10 4.23
CA LYS A 78 28.94 -0.75 4.39
C LYS A 78 29.23 -1.15 5.84
N GLU A 79 28.60 -0.49 6.81
CA GLU A 79 29.00 -0.54 8.22
C GLU A 79 27.92 -1.12 9.13
N SER A 80 26.65 -1.13 8.70
CA SER A 80 25.51 -1.48 9.53
C SER A 80 24.34 -2.00 8.71
N ASP A 81 23.51 -2.85 9.31
CA ASP A 81 22.16 -3.04 8.81
C ASP A 81 21.31 -1.84 9.19
N VAL A 82 20.41 -1.44 8.29
CA VAL A 82 19.59 -0.23 8.48
C VAL A 82 18.12 -0.53 8.28
N LEU A 83 17.30 0.24 8.95
CA LEU A 83 15.88 0.33 8.66
C LEU A 83 15.57 1.72 8.10
N ILE A 84 14.75 1.74 7.06
CA ILE A 84 14.39 2.95 6.34
C ILE A 84 12.86 3.03 6.33
N ILE A 85 12.33 4.14 6.81
CA ILE A 85 10.93 4.50 6.67
C ILE A 85 10.82 5.64 5.65
N VAL A 86 10.08 5.37 4.58
CA VAL A 86 9.76 6.35 3.55
C VAL A 86 8.31 6.78 3.71
N PHE A 87 8.09 8.08 3.85
CA PHE A 87 6.79 8.72 3.84
C PHE A 87 6.53 9.30 2.44
N HIS A 88 5.28 9.55 2.08
CA HIS A 88 4.96 10.43 0.94
C HIS A 88 4.75 11.89 1.35
N GLU A 89 4.44 12.13 2.61
CA GLU A 89 4.32 13.46 3.18
C GLU A 89 5.64 13.87 3.83
N THR A 90 5.89 15.16 3.83
CA THR A 90 7.12 15.74 4.36
C THR A 90 7.13 15.76 5.89
N ASP A 91 8.32 15.85 6.49
CA ASP A 91 8.58 16.15 7.90
C ASP A 91 7.87 17.41 8.43
N ASP A 92 7.58 18.37 7.54
CA ASP A 92 6.75 19.55 7.80
C ASP A 92 5.29 19.19 8.18
N ASN A 93 4.84 17.94 7.93
CA ASN A 93 3.54 17.45 8.34
C ASN A 93 3.55 17.14 9.84
N VAL A 94 2.62 17.76 10.58
CA VAL A 94 2.50 17.66 12.04
C VAL A 94 2.34 16.24 12.56
N ILE A 95 1.94 15.29 11.71
CA ILE A 95 1.75 13.87 12.07
C ILE A 95 3.06 13.05 11.94
N VAL A 96 3.94 13.36 10.98
CA VAL A 96 5.15 12.55 10.70
C VAL A 96 6.12 12.55 11.88
N SER A 97 6.48 13.75 12.34
CA SER A 97 7.52 13.95 13.35
C SER A 97 7.18 13.31 14.71
N PRO A 98 5.95 13.40 15.24
CA PRO A 98 5.56 12.68 16.46
C PRO A 98 5.58 11.16 16.30
N ILE A 99 4.99 10.62 15.22
CA ILE A 99 4.87 9.16 15.02
C ILE A 99 6.25 8.52 14.90
N ILE A 100 7.14 9.09 14.09
CA ILE A 100 8.47 8.53 13.87
C ILE A 100 9.34 8.63 15.12
N ARG A 101 9.13 9.65 15.96
CA ARG A 101 9.76 9.78 17.25
C ARG A 101 9.31 8.68 18.22
N VAL A 102 8.00 8.42 18.32
CA VAL A 102 7.45 7.33 19.15
C VAL A 102 8.00 5.97 18.71
N PHE A 103 8.07 5.74 17.40
CA PHE A 103 8.69 4.53 16.85
C PHE A 103 10.18 4.43 17.21
N GLY A 104 10.94 5.51 17.04
CA GLY A 104 12.37 5.57 17.38
C GLY A 104 12.64 5.34 18.87
N GLU A 105 11.87 5.98 19.75
CA GLU A 105 11.93 5.78 21.20
C GLU A 105 11.63 4.33 21.58
N SER A 106 10.71 3.67 20.85
CA SER A 106 10.43 2.24 21.02
C SER A 106 11.62 1.37 20.61
N LEU A 107 12.28 1.66 19.48
CA LEU A 107 13.49 0.95 19.07
C LEU A 107 14.61 1.10 20.10
N GLU A 108 14.82 2.30 20.63
CA GLU A 108 15.81 2.58 21.67
C GLU A 108 15.50 1.82 22.97
N LYS A 109 14.25 1.89 23.44
CA LYS A 109 13.77 1.21 24.66
C LYS A 109 14.07 -0.30 24.63
N TYR A 110 13.94 -0.92 23.46
CA TYR A 110 14.17 -2.36 23.29
C TYR A 110 15.59 -2.72 22.83
N GLY A 111 16.49 -1.74 22.75
CA GLY A 111 17.89 -1.97 22.38
C GLY A 111 18.09 -2.42 20.93
N LEU A 112 17.20 -1.99 20.04
CA LEU A 112 17.23 -2.37 18.61
C LEU A 112 18.12 -1.44 17.78
N LEU A 113 18.48 -0.28 18.30
CA LEU A 113 19.44 0.64 17.69
C LEU A 113 20.87 0.15 17.90
N LYS A 114 21.78 0.44 16.96
CA LYS A 114 23.19 0.04 17.03
C LYS A 114 23.83 0.40 18.39
N GLU A 115 24.76 -0.43 18.85
CA GLU A 115 25.52 -0.24 20.11
C GLU A 115 24.68 -0.18 21.40
N THR A 116 23.45 -0.69 21.38
CA THR A 116 22.58 -0.80 22.57
C THR A 116 22.33 -2.25 22.99
N GLU A 117 22.11 -2.49 24.29
CA GLU A 117 21.81 -3.83 24.80
C GLU A 117 20.37 -4.25 24.45
N GLN A 118 20.21 -5.32 23.65
CA GLN A 118 18.90 -5.81 23.19
C GLN A 118 18.05 -6.37 24.34
N LYS A 119 16.78 -5.94 24.40
CA LYS A 119 15.78 -6.37 25.39
C LYS A 119 14.52 -6.92 24.72
N ILE A 120 14.69 -7.96 23.92
CA ILE A 120 13.58 -8.51 23.12
C ILE A 120 12.64 -9.35 24.01
N PRO A 121 11.31 -9.14 23.94
CA PRO A 121 10.34 -9.99 24.64
C PRO A 121 10.45 -11.47 24.21
N LYS A 122 10.18 -12.39 25.15
CA LYS A 122 10.19 -13.84 24.86
C LYS A 122 9.08 -14.29 23.91
N GLN A 123 7.99 -13.52 23.80
CA GLN A 123 6.85 -13.81 22.95
C GLN A 123 6.46 -12.56 22.16
N LEU A 124 6.25 -12.75 20.86
CA LEU A 124 5.76 -11.71 19.95
C LEU A 124 4.24 -11.82 19.82
N LYS A 125 3.58 -10.68 19.62
CA LYS A 125 2.13 -10.65 19.39
C LYS A 125 1.82 -11.12 17.97
N GLN A 126 0.71 -11.82 17.81
CA GLN A 126 0.14 -12.06 16.48
C GLN A 126 -0.47 -10.76 15.95
N LEU A 127 -0.16 -10.43 14.71
CA LEU A 127 -0.54 -9.17 14.07
C LEU A 127 -1.43 -9.45 12.87
N ASN A 128 -2.46 -8.63 12.70
CA ASN A 128 -3.46 -8.77 11.63
C ASN A 128 -3.13 -7.80 10.49
N TYR A 129 -2.23 -8.22 9.60
CA TYR A 129 -1.93 -7.45 8.40
C TYR A 129 -3.00 -7.64 7.33
N VAL A 130 -3.38 -6.55 6.67
CA VAL A 130 -4.16 -6.62 5.42
C VAL A 130 -3.19 -6.83 4.25
N GLU A 131 -3.54 -7.68 3.28
CA GLU A 131 -2.75 -7.76 2.05
C GLU A 131 -2.89 -6.45 1.25
N PHE A 132 -1.77 -5.89 0.78
CA PHE A 132 -1.82 -4.61 0.08
C PHE A 132 -2.69 -4.63 -1.20
N ASN A 133 -2.78 -5.78 -1.88
CA ASN A 133 -3.69 -5.95 -3.02
C ASN A 133 -5.17 -5.90 -2.60
N GLN A 134 -5.50 -6.47 -1.43
CA GLN A 134 -6.85 -6.40 -0.88
C GLN A 134 -7.22 -4.96 -0.54
N PHE A 135 -6.34 -4.25 0.16
CA PHE A 135 -6.52 -2.82 0.43
C PHE A 135 -6.73 -2.00 -0.85
N ALA A 136 -5.93 -2.28 -1.88
CA ALA A 136 -6.03 -1.60 -3.17
C ALA A 136 -7.39 -1.82 -3.84
N PHE A 137 -7.90 -3.05 -3.80
CA PHE A 137 -9.22 -3.40 -4.28
C PHE A 137 -10.31 -2.65 -3.52
N ASP A 138 -10.32 -2.75 -2.18
CA ASP A 138 -11.35 -2.13 -1.33
C ASP A 138 -11.40 -0.60 -1.46
N THR A 139 -10.27 0.03 -1.82
CA THR A 139 -10.16 1.49 -1.93
C THR A 139 -10.48 2.03 -3.33
N ASN A 140 -10.08 1.33 -4.38
CA ASN A 140 -10.11 1.86 -5.75
C ASN A 140 -11.04 1.08 -6.70
N PHE A 141 -11.77 0.10 -6.17
CA PHE A 141 -12.76 -0.67 -6.90
C PHE A 141 -14.12 -0.57 -6.22
N GLU A 142 -15.13 -0.17 -6.98
CA GLU A 142 -16.51 0.01 -6.52
C GLU A 142 -17.41 -0.97 -7.30
N ILE A 143 -18.28 -1.68 -6.60
CA ILE A 143 -19.34 -2.51 -7.21
C ILE A 143 -20.69 -1.88 -6.85
N SER A 144 -21.49 -1.57 -7.87
CA SER A 144 -22.84 -1.06 -7.74
C SER A 144 -23.85 -2.13 -8.17
N GLU A 145 -24.50 -2.75 -7.18
CA GLU A 145 -25.50 -3.80 -7.40
C GLU A 145 -26.72 -3.30 -8.16
N ASN A 146 -27.21 -2.12 -7.79
CA ASN A 146 -28.40 -1.52 -8.40
C ASN A 146 -28.20 -1.18 -9.89
N GLU A 147 -26.98 -0.78 -10.27
CA GLU A 147 -26.65 -0.38 -11.63
C GLU A 147 -26.05 -1.53 -12.46
N ARG A 148 -25.84 -2.71 -11.85
CA ARG A 148 -25.07 -3.83 -12.43
C ARG A 148 -23.80 -3.32 -13.08
N ARG A 149 -23.00 -2.59 -12.29
CA ARG A 149 -21.85 -1.82 -12.74
C ARG A 149 -20.71 -1.99 -11.75
N CYS A 150 -19.48 -1.88 -12.25
CA CYS A 150 -18.33 -1.66 -11.39
C CYS A 150 -17.44 -0.58 -11.97
N SER A 151 -16.72 0.09 -11.09
CA SER A 151 -15.77 1.14 -11.43
C SER A 151 -14.42 0.85 -10.81
N ALA A 152 -13.36 1.09 -11.57
CA ALA A 152 -12.00 1.01 -11.06
C ALA A 152 -11.28 2.34 -11.34
N VAL A 153 -10.64 2.90 -10.32
CA VAL A 153 -9.67 3.99 -10.51
C VAL A 153 -8.34 3.34 -10.87
N LEU A 154 -7.88 3.57 -12.09
CA LEU A 154 -6.71 2.95 -12.69
C LEU A 154 -5.50 3.89 -12.64
N LYS A 155 -4.31 3.30 -12.77
CA LYS A 155 -3.07 4.07 -12.99
C LYS A 155 -3.20 5.04 -14.17
N THR A 156 -2.49 6.15 -14.10
CA THR A 156 -2.57 7.26 -15.05
C THR A 156 -2.13 6.83 -16.45
N ASP A 157 -1.19 5.89 -16.57
CA ASP A 157 -0.66 5.34 -17.81
C ASP A 157 -1.46 4.14 -18.37
N THR A 158 -2.55 3.76 -17.70
CA THR A 158 -3.43 2.69 -18.16
C THR A 158 -4.30 3.17 -19.32
N ASN A 159 -4.29 2.41 -20.41
CA ASN A 159 -5.12 2.66 -21.58
C ASN A 159 -6.10 1.51 -21.81
N ILE A 160 -7.05 1.73 -22.74
CA ILE A 160 -8.09 0.77 -23.06
C ILE A 160 -7.54 -0.59 -23.53
N LEU A 161 -6.35 -0.63 -24.16
CA LEU A 161 -5.74 -1.88 -24.64
C LEU A 161 -5.20 -2.72 -23.48
N LYS A 162 -4.50 -2.09 -22.52
CA LYS A 162 -4.03 -2.79 -21.30
C LYS A 162 -5.20 -3.37 -20.52
N ILE A 163 -6.30 -2.63 -20.42
CA ILE A 163 -7.53 -3.10 -19.78
C ILE A 163 -8.19 -4.21 -20.59
N PHE A 164 -8.25 -4.08 -21.93
CA PHE A 164 -8.76 -5.14 -22.78
C PHE A 164 -8.03 -6.46 -22.56
N ASP A 165 -6.70 -6.46 -22.46
CA ASP A 165 -5.91 -7.69 -22.24
C ASP A 165 -6.24 -8.34 -20.89
N VAL A 166 -6.45 -7.54 -19.85
CA VAL A 166 -6.85 -8.05 -18.53
C VAL A 166 -8.26 -8.63 -18.58
N LEU A 167 -9.22 -7.86 -19.09
CA LEU A 167 -10.62 -8.26 -19.17
C LEU A 167 -10.79 -9.49 -20.05
N SER A 168 -10.21 -9.50 -21.25
CA SER A 168 -10.32 -10.60 -22.21
C SER A 168 -9.87 -11.91 -21.60
N LYS A 169 -8.73 -11.94 -20.87
CA LYS A 169 -8.23 -13.16 -20.21
C LYS A 169 -9.17 -13.70 -19.13
N ILE A 170 -10.01 -12.85 -18.55
CA ILE A 170 -10.95 -13.23 -17.49
C ILE A 170 -12.27 -13.66 -18.13
N VAL A 171 -12.87 -12.80 -18.95
CA VAL A 171 -14.21 -13.05 -19.52
C VAL A 171 -14.19 -14.13 -20.61
N SER A 172 -13.06 -14.36 -21.30
CA SER A 172 -12.96 -15.46 -22.27
C SER A 172 -13.04 -16.83 -21.60
N LYS A 173 -12.62 -16.96 -20.33
CA LYS A 173 -12.77 -18.21 -19.56
C LYS A 173 -14.24 -18.52 -19.29
N GLU A 174 -15.07 -17.49 -19.24
CA GLU A 174 -16.52 -17.59 -19.07
C GLU A 174 -17.26 -17.75 -20.42
N GLY A 175 -16.52 -17.78 -21.54
CA GLY A 175 -17.04 -17.97 -22.89
C GLY A 175 -17.40 -16.67 -23.63
N PHE A 176 -17.05 -15.50 -23.10
CA PHE A 176 -17.29 -14.23 -23.79
C PHE A 176 -16.25 -13.96 -24.88
N THR A 177 -16.69 -13.35 -25.97
CA THR A 177 -15.84 -12.89 -27.07
C THR A 177 -15.84 -11.37 -27.15
N GLY A 178 -14.66 -10.77 -27.25
CA GLY A 178 -14.48 -9.31 -27.19
C GLY A 178 -14.39 -8.68 -28.58
N VAL A 179 -15.12 -7.58 -28.79
CA VAL A 179 -15.06 -6.76 -29.99
C VAL A 179 -14.83 -5.30 -29.60
N LYS A 180 -13.91 -4.62 -30.28
CA LYS A 180 -13.68 -3.18 -30.10
C LYS A 180 -14.84 -2.40 -30.75
N ARG A 181 -15.45 -1.48 -30.01
CA ARG A 181 -16.48 -0.55 -30.51
C ARG A 181 -16.01 0.90 -30.40
N ASN A 182 -16.72 1.83 -31.05
CA ASN A 182 -16.36 3.25 -31.09
C ASN A 182 -16.27 3.91 -29.71
N THR A 183 -17.05 3.42 -28.73
CA THR A 183 -17.13 4.01 -27.38
C THR A 183 -16.40 3.19 -26.32
N GLY A 184 -15.89 1.99 -26.62
CA GLY A 184 -15.34 1.09 -25.62
C GLY A 184 -15.07 -0.33 -26.15
N LEU A 185 -15.03 -1.29 -25.23
CA LEU A 185 -14.92 -2.72 -25.53
C LEU A 185 -16.25 -3.37 -25.19
N GLN A 186 -16.76 -4.23 -26.07
CA GLN A 186 -17.96 -5.01 -25.80
C GLN A 186 -17.61 -6.48 -25.82
N PHE A 187 -18.08 -7.23 -24.82
CA PHE A 187 -17.91 -8.67 -24.72
C PHE A 187 -19.27 -9.35 -24.78
N GLU A 188 -19.40 -10.36 -25.62
CA GLU A 188 -20.68 -11.02 -25.90
C GLU A 188 -20.59 -12.54 -25.72
N LYS A 189 -21.64 -13.12 -25.14
CA LYS A 189 -21.89 -14.56 -25.03
C LYS A 189 -23.39 -14.82 -25.17
N GLY A 190 -23.84 -15.21 -26.37
CA GLY A 190 -25.28 -15.34 -26.64
C GLY A 190 -26.01 -14.01 -26.42
N LYS A 191 -26.87 -13.93 -25.40
CA LYS A 191 -27.58 -12.70 -25.01
C LYS A 191 -26.88 -11.90 -23.90
N GLU A 192 -25.83 -12.44 -23.30
CA GLU A 192 -25.05 -11.79 -22.25
C GLU A 192 -24.12 -10.74 -22.87
N ILE A 193 -24.17 -9.51 -22.36
CA ILE A 193 -23.39 -8.38 -22.86
C ILE A 193 -22.69 -7.67 -21.70
N ILE A 194 -21.38 -7.46 -21.85
CA ILE A 194 -20.55 -6.63 -20.96
C ILE A 194 -19.99 -5.48 -21.78
N ILE A 195 -20.15 -4.26 -21.29
CA ILE A 195 -19.60 -3.05 -21.92
C ILE A 195 -18.54 -2.46 -20.99
N ALA A 196 -17.35 -2.23 -21.54
CA ALA A 196 -16.24 -1.61 -20.84
C ALA A 196 -15.89 -0.25 -21.46
N HIS A 197 -15.85 0.77 -20.62
CA HIS A 197 -15.38 2.10 -20.97
C HIS A 197 -14.15 2.44 -20.13
N VAL A 198 -13.14 3.04 -20.76
CA VAL A 198 -12.01 3.63 -20.04
C VAL A 198 -11.90 5.09 -20.44
N GLY A 199 -11.95 5.98 -19.46
CA GLY A 199 -11.96 7.42 -19.67
C GLY A 199 -11.33 8.17 -18.50
N LYS A 200 -11.49 9.49 -18.51
CA LYS A 200 -11.03 10.38 -17.45
C LYS A 200 -12.23 10.95 -16.69
N ASN A 201 -12.20 10.94 -15.36
CA ASN A 201 -13.20 11.66 -14.55
C ASN A 201 -12.89 13.17 -14.49
N LYS A 202 -13.70 13.93 -13.75
CA LYS A 202 -13.51 15.39 -13.55
C LYS A 202 -12.17 15.72 -12.88
N GLN A 203 -11.64 14.80 -12.08
CA GLN A 203 -10.36 14.88 -11.37
C GLN A 203 -9.17 14.44 -12.23
N LYS A 204 -9.39 14.07 -13.50
CA LYS A 204 -8.39 13.54 -14.43
C LYS A 204 -7.80 12.16 -14.02
N ASP A 205 -8.46 11.45 -13.11
CA ASP A 205 -8.15 10.05 -12.85
C ASP A 205 -8.57 9.20 -14.04
N THR A 206 -7.77 8.18 -14.39
CA THR A 206 -8.19 7.17 -15.36
C THR A 206 -9.20 6.25 -14.71
N ILE A 207 -10.44 6.21 -15.21
CA ILE A 207 -11.51 5.35 -14.69
C ILE A 207 -11.84 4.29 -15.72
N MET A 208 -11.92 3.04 -15.29
CA MET A 208 -12.64 2.00 -16.01
C MET A 208 -14.04 1.87 -15.44
N ASN A 209 -15.02 1.78 -16.32
CA ASN A 209 -16.37 1.42 -15.97
C ASN A 209 -16.78 0.16 -16.74
N LEU A 210 -17.32 -0.82 -16.02
CA LEU A 210 -17.93 -2.02 -16.61
C LEU A 210 -19.42 -2.02 -16.30
N GLN A 211 -20.22 -2.34 -17.30
CA GLN A 211 -21.66 -2.48 -17.16
C GLN A 211 -22.12 -3.80 -17.77
N TRP A 212 -23.01 -4.47 -17.06
CA TRP A 212 -23.59 -5.75 -17.46
C TRP A 212 -25.06 -5.57 -17.80
N ASN A 213 -25.51 -6.26 -18.84
CA ASN A 213 -26.95 -6.35 -19.10
C ASN A 213 -27.64 -7.35 -18.17
N GLU A 214 -28.97 -7.39 -18.23
CA GLU A 214 -29.76 -8.17 -17.27
C GLU A 214 -29.55 -9.69 -17.36
N GLU A 215 -29.09 -10.15 -18.52
CA GLU A 215 -28.88 -11.56 -18.83
C GLU A 215 -27.65 -12.16 -18.12
N VAL A 216 -26.67 -11.33 -17.71
CA VAL A 216 -25.49 -11.82 -16.98
C VAL A 216 -25.84 -12.05 -15.51
N LYS A 217 -26.08 -13.30 -15.13
CA LYS A 217 -26.55 -13.67 -13.78
C LYS A 217 -25.46 -13.63 -12.71
N GLU A 218 -24.25 -14.10 -13.03
CA GLU A 218 -23.11 -14.17 -12.10
C GLU A 218 -22.17 -12.96 -12.22
N TRP A 219 -22.75 -11.79 -12.50
CA TRP A 219 -21.99 -10.59 -12.81
C TRP A 219 -21.20 -10.08 -11.60
N ILE A 220 -21.69 -10.28 -10.37
CA ILE A 220 -21.00 -9.87 -9.13
C ILE A 220 -19.69 -10.66 -8.97
N GLN A 221 -19.74 -11.99 -9.08
CA GLN A 221 -18.55 -12.84 -8.98
C GLN A 221 -17.55 -12.52 -10.11
N LEU A 222 -18.04 -12.14 -11.29
CA LEU A 222 -17.19 -11.69 -12.38
C LEU A 222 -16.55 -10.33 -12.08
N ALA A 223 -17.30 -9.38 -11.51
CA ALA A 223 -16.79 -8.07 -11.11
C ALA A 223 -15.71 -8.19 -10.03
N GLU A 224 -15.92 -9.03 -9.00
CA GLU A 224 -14.92 -9.32 -7.97
C GLU A 224 -13.65 -9.94 -8.56
N ARG A 225 -13.78 -10.92 -9.46
CA ARG A 225 -12.64 -11.54 -10.15
C ARG A 225 -11.86 -10.53 -10.98
N ILE A 226 -12.54 -9.60 -11.65
CA ILE A 226 -11.91 -8.52 -12.40
C ILE A 226 -11.18 -7.57 -11.47
N GLY A 227 -11.83 -7.09 -10.40
CA GLY A 227 -11.22 -6.19 -9.42
C GLY A 227 -10.00 -6.81 -8.75
N LYS A 228 -10.10 -8.09 -8.34
CA LYS A 228 -8.96 -8.86 -7.80
C LYS A 228 -7.82 -8.93 -8.81
N SER A 229 -8.11 -9.24 -10.07
CA SER A 229 -7.06 -9.31 -11.09
C SER A 229 -6.41 -7.96 -11.36
N LEU A 230 -7.17 -6.86 -11.32
CA LEU A 230 -6.63 -5.51 -11.46
C LEU A 230 -5.72 -5.14 -10.28
N ALA A 231 -6.10 -5.51 -9.06
CA ALA A 231 -5.26 -5.32 -7.87
C ALA A 231 -3.97 -6.16 -7.95
N GLU A 232 -4.08 -7.46 -8.25
CA GLU A 232 -2.92 -8.36 -8.39
C GLU A 232 -1.95 -7.94 -9.49
N LYS A 233 -2.49 -7.45 -10.61
CA LYS A 233 -1.70 -6.89 -11.73
C LYS A 233 -1.27 -5.45 -11.48
N ARG A 234 -1.55 -4.90 -10.30
CA ARG A 234 -1.17 -3.54 -9.87
C ARG A 234 -1.62 -2.46 -10.85
N GLN A 235 -2.82 -2.60 -11.40
CA GLN A 235 -3.41 -1.66 -12.38
C GLN A 235 -4.23 -0.55 -11.70
N LEU A 236 -4.51 -0.68 -10.40
CA LEU A 236 -5.27 0.32 -9.64
C LEU A 236 -4.39 1.53 -9.29
N ALA A 237 -4.99 2.72 -9.25
CA ALA A 237 -4.30 4.01 -9.07
C ALA A 237 -3.53 4.11 -7.75
N VAL A 238 -3.97 3.40 -6.72
CA VAL A 238 -3.34 3.39 -5.39
C VAL A 238 -1.86 3.01 -5.44
N PHE A 239 -1.45 2.11 -6.34
CA PHE A 239 -0.05 1.73 -6.49
C PHE A 239 0.82 2.89 -6.98
N GLU A 240 0.25 3.78 -7.79
CA GLU A 240 0.94 4.98 -8.30
C GLU A 240 0.95 6.08 -7.24
N LYS A 241 -0.19 6.36 -6.61
CA LYS A 241 -0.31 7.36 -5.55
C LYS A 241 0.60 7.05 -4.36
N LEU A 242 0.81 5.77 -4.07
CA LEU A 242 1.67 5.30 -2.99
C LEU A 242 3.11 4.99 -3.44
N GLU A 243 3.51 5.43 -4.64
CA GLU A 243 4.84 5.25 -5.23
C GLU A 243 5.40 3.82 -5.13
N VAL A 244 4.53 2.82 -5.21
CA VAL A 244 4.93 1.42 -5.12
C VAL A 244 5.58 1.03 -6.46
N LYS A 245 6.91 1.11 -6.49
CA LYS A 245 7.73 0.73 -7.66
C LYS A 245 7.48 -0.74 -8.06
N VAL A 246 7.30 -0.95 -9.36
CA VAL A 246 7.05 -2.25 -10.02
C VAL A 246 8.37 -2.88 -10.42
#